data_AF-A0A8D0B0J9-F1
#
_entry.id   AF-A0A8D0B0J9-F1
#
_cell.length_a   1.000
_cell.length_b   1.000
_cell.length_c   1.000
_cell.angle_alpha   90.00
_cell.angle_beta   90.00
_cell.angle_gamma   90.00
#
_symmetry.space_group_name_H-M   'P 1'
#
loop_
_entity.id
_entity.type
_entity.pdbx_description
1 polymer ?
#
loop_
_entity_poly.entity_id
_entity_poly.type
_entity_poly.pdbx_seq_one_letter_code
_entity_poly.pdbx_strand_id
1 'polypeptide(L)'
;MAESACLSPDYEPSLPVSEKSNPLTRDIDQASANCIVRMLQACDAQMFQEETGATYQRLLSKQVVETLMEVAKKVERILKDPRDSVVVLSGCGTSGRLAFLITVKSTFNRALRELNQSSVYSYIIAGGDRYAGFFVTLNKKHVCEGKKRVLFIGISCGLSAPFVAGQLDLCLQHPEVYTPVLVGFNPTHQARDESIPGCTFTFRSVVQRMQELSKSQKAFLINPAVGPEAISGSSRMKGGSATKILLEVILSAAHAATFTNTPITYKFDLFGTELSATLCFSLQCGRRVCYLGWGSLATLGLIDASECIPTFGAGERSLILDDRLLLFVYALFPFSLDYVNAEKMKKSILPLSQQWELSTKLLLNAVSTGAHVLKGKIYQNYMIDVQVTNSKLYCRAARLLQKMSGCPESQCEEALLKTIYRVDKLTADITSSDIATHTRTARNRTKVVPLALVCLLTGCSLMEAETHLEQQPIVREAVEACLAPIRKRTQESPSFFIYFLFSHYVCVFICSRYMMFTL
;
A
#
# COMPACT_ATOMS: atom_id res chain seq x y z
N MET A 1 -19.28 12.52 -12.70
CA MET A 1 -18.94 13.89 -12.24
C MET A 1 -18.14 13.93 -10.94
N ALA A 2 -18.34 13.04 -9.96
CA ALA A 2 -17.56 13.05 -8.69
C ALA A 2 -16.09 12.61 -8.82
N GLU A 3 -15.72 11.88 -9.88
CA GLU A 3 -14.42 11.19 -10.00
C GLU A 3 -13.27 12.08 -10.49
N SER A 4 -13.51 13.07 -11.35
CA SER A 4 -12.47 14.04 -11.75
C SER A 4 -12.17 15.08 -10.66
N ALA A 5 -13.05 15.22 -9.66
CA ALA A 5 -12.92 16.20 -8.60
C ALA A 5 -11.74 15.90 -7.64
N CYS A 6 -11.38 14.63 -7.43
CA CYS A 6 -10.33 14.27 -6.45
C CYS A 6 -8.90 14.61 -6.89
N LEU A 7 -8.69 14.75 -8.21
CA LEU A 7 -7.46 15.28 -8.80
C LEU A 7 -7.55 16.77 -9.08
N SER A 8 -8.68 17.42 -8.78
CA SER A 8 -8.73 18.88 -8.79
C SER A 8 -7.73 19.42 -7.75
N PRO A 9 -6.98 20.48 -8.08
CA PRO A 9 -6.16 21.19 -7.09
C PRO A 9 -7.00 21.68 -5.89
N ASP A 10 -8.29 21.95 -6.08
CA ASP A 10 -9.17 22.53 -5.05
C ASP A 10 -9.72 21.52 -4.03
N TYR A 11 -9.60 20.22 -4.32
CA TYR A 11 -10.11 19.17 -3.44
C TYR A 11 -9.05 18.77 -2.41
N GLU A 12 -9.26 19.12 -1.14
CA GLU A 12 -8.28 18.89 -0.06
C GLU A 12 -6.87 19.39 -0.43
N PRO A 13 -6.70 20.69 -0.75
CA PRO A 13 -5.46 21.24 -1.34
C PRO A 13 -4.24 21.12 -0.42
N SER A 14 -4.46 21.02 0.89
CA SER A 14 -3.42 20.87 1.91
C SER A 14 -2.83 19.45 1.95
N LEU A 15 -3.41 18.48 1.25
CA LEU A 15 -3.00 17.08 1.30
C LEU A 15 -2.43 16.60 -0.04
N PRO A 16 -1.35 15.81 -0.01
CA PRO A 16 -0.89 15.10 -1.20
C PRO A 16 -1.94 14.05 -1.62
N VAL A 17 -2.02 13.74 -2.92
CA VAL A 17 -3.02 12.80 -3.48
C VAL A 17 -3.10 11.48 -2.70
N SER A 18 -1.96 10.91 -2.31
CA SER A 18 -1.88 9.66 -1.55
C SER A 18 -2.52 9.71 -0.15
N GLU A 19 -2.75 10.90 0.42
CA GLU A 19 -3.34 11.12 1.74
C GLU A 19 -4.76 11.72 1.69
N LYS A 20 -5.25 12.10 0.49
CA LYS A 20 -6.61 12.61 0.30
C LYS A 20 -7.68 11.53 0.57
N SER A 21 -8.91 11.97 0.84
CA SER A 21 -10.08 11.09 0.87
C SER A 21 -10.67 10.85 -0.50
N ASN A 22 -10.96 9.59 -0.80
CA ASN A 22 -11.58 9.22 -2.06
C ASN A 22 -13.10 9.46 -2.00
N PRO A 23 -13.67 10.31 -2.87
CA PRO A 23 -15.10 10.60 -2.87
C PRO A 23 -16.00 9.38 -3.02
N LEU A 24 -15.54 8.32 -3.71
CA LEU A 24 -16.31 7.10 -3.96
C LEU A 24 -16.53 6.23 -2.71
N THR A 25 -15.85 6.53 -1.60
CA THR A 25 -15.78 5.67 -0.41
C THR A 25 -16.07 6.42 0.88
N ARG A 26 -16.60 7.65 0.82
CA ARG A 26 -16.81 8.48 2.02
C ARG A 26 -17.71 7.84 3.08
N ASP A 27 -18.60 6.96 2.66
CA ASP A 27 -19.59 6.23 3.45
C ASP A 27 -19.30 4.72 3.49
N ILE A 28 -18.06 4.30 3.18
CA ILE A 28 -17.69 2.87 3.15
C ILE A 28 -17.87 2.20 4.51
N ASP A 29 -17.76 2.95 5.61
CA ASP A 29 -17.99 2.48 6.96
C ASP A 29 -19.46 2.11 7.23
N GLN A 30 -20.42 2.73 6.55
CA GLN A 30 -21.86 2.42 6.69
C GLN A 30 -22.35 1.40 5.64
N ALA A 31 -21.48 0.99 4.73
CA ALA A 31 -21.84 0.14 3.61
C ALA A 31 -21.97 -1.35 4.02
N SER A 32 -22.91 -2.06 3.36
CA SER A 32 -22.97 -3.53 3.44
C SER A 32 -21.73 -4.17 2.83
N ALA A 33 -21.43 -5.44 3.17
CA ALA A 33 -20.27 -6.16 2.64
C ALA A 33 -20.20 -6.13 1.09
N ASN A 34 -21.34 -6.32 0.42
CA ASN A 34 -21.42 -6.26 -1.05
C ASN A 34 -21.15 -4.85 -1.59
N CYS A 35 -21.66 -3.82 -0.91
CA CYS A 35 -21.40 -2.43 -1.30
C CYS A 35 -19.92 -2.07 -1.10
N ILE A 36 -19.31 -2.47 0.01
CA ILE A 36 -17.88 -2.29 0.28
C ILE A 36 -17.06 -2.84 -0.89
N VAL A 37 -17.31 -4.08 -1.31
CA VAL A 37 -16.55 -4.67 -2.43
C VAL A 37 -16.70 -3.86 -3.71
N ARG A 38 -17.92 -3.44 -4.06
CA ARG A 38 -18.16 -2.61 -5.25
C ARG A 38 -17.41 -1.28 -5.17
N MET A 39 -17.39 -0.64 -4.01
CA MET A 39 -16.66 0.62 -3.79
C MET A 39 -15.15 0.43 -3.93
N LEU A 40 -14.60 -0.66 -3.38
CA LEU A 40 -13.18 -1.01 -3.51
C LEU A 40 -12.80 -1.30 -4.97
N GLN A 41 -13.60 -2.09 -5.68
CA GLN A 41 -13.42 -2.37 -7.10
C GLN A 41 -13.46 -1.09 -7.95
N ALA A 42 -14.42 -0.20 -7.68
CA ALA A 42 -14.51 1.09 -8.37
C ALA A 42 -13.26 1.95 -8.12
N CYS A 43 -12.73 1.94 -6.90
CA CYS A 43 -11.48 2.63 -6.58
C CYS A 43 -10.26 2.03 -7.29
N ASP A 44 -10.16 0.70 -7.38
CA ASP A 44 -9.08 0.04 -8.11
C ASP A 44 -9.16 0.36 -9.61
N ALA A 45 -10.37 0.43 -10.19
CA ALA A 45 -10.58 0.80 -11.59
C ALA A 45 -10.10 2.23 -11.91
N GLN A 46 -10.06 3.15 -10.94
CA GLN A 46 -9.54 4.51 -11.14
C GLN A 46 -8.08 4.55 -11.60
N MET A 47 -7.31 3.49 -11.35
CA MET A 47 -5.93 3.34 -11.85
C MET A 47 -5.88 3.41 -13.39
N PHE A 48 -6.87 2.83 -14.07
CA PHE A 48 -6.88 2.64 -15.51
C PHE A 48 -7.72 3.68 -16.26
N GLN A 49 -8.20 4.70 -15.57
CA GLN A 49 -8.98 5.76 -16.20
C GLN A 49 -8.13 6.55 -17.20
N GLU A 50 -8.75 6.88 -18.33
CA GLU A 50 -8.16 7.72 -19.36
C GLU A 50 -7.91 9.14 -18.85
N GLU A 51 -6.99 9.82 -19.54
CA GLU A 51 -6.58 11.17 -19.22
C GLU A 51 -7.73 12.16 -19.49
N THR A 52 -8.35 12.65 -18.42
CA THR A 52 -9.41 13.66 -18.47
C THR A 52 -8.86 14.98 -17.93
N GLY A 53 -8.23 15.76 -18.81
CA GLY A 53 -7.67 17.09 -18.50
C GLY A 53 -6.15 17.12 -18.30
N ALA A 54 -5.57 18.31 -18.34
CA ALA A 54 -4.13 18.56 -18.52
C ALA A 54 -3.26 18.48 -17.24
N THR A 55 -3.82 18.18 -16.07
CA THR A 55 -3.12 18.46 -14.81
C THR A 55 -2.18 17.34 -14.35
N TYR A 56 -2.51 16.06 -14.61
CA TYR A 56 -1.70 14.93 -14.12
C TYR A 56 -1.70 13.74 -15.08
N GLN A 57 -0.51 13.19 -15.33
CA GLN A 57 -0.31 12.01 -16.16
C GLN A 57 -0.92 10.77 -15.51
N ARG A 58 -1.66 9.95 -16.27
CA ARG A 58 -2.26 8.69 -15.83
C ARG A 58 -1.37 7.50 -16.18
N LEU A 59 -1.72 6.31 -15.69
CA LEU A 59 -0.95 5.09 -15.95
C LEU A 59 -0.76 4.81 -17.44
N LEU A 60 -1.77 5.14 -18.26
CA LEU A 60 -1.79 4.91 -19.70
C LEU A 60 -1.35 6.14 -20.52
N SER A 61 -0.96 7.25 -19.86
CA SER A 61 -0.51 8.44 -20.58
C SER A 61 0.77 8.17 -21.36
N LYS A 62 0.86 8.72 -22.58
CA LYS A 62 1.99 8.52 -23.51
C LYS A 62 3.35 8.74 -22.83
N GLN A 63 3.52 9.83 -22.10
CA GLN A 63 4.77 10.16 -21.40
C GLN A 63 5.17 9.09 -20.37
N VAL A 64 4.20 8.53 -19.64
CA VAL A 64 4.46 7.48 -18.65
C VAL A 64 4.92 6.22 -19.37
N VAL A 65 4.21 5.80 -20.42
CA VAL A 65 4.58 4.63 -21.22
C VAL A 65 5.96 4.78 -21.85
N GLU A 66 6.28 5.94 -22.42
CA GLU A 66 7.62 6.27 -22.93
C GLU A 66 8.70 6.12 -21.86
N THR A 67 8.44 6.65 -20.66
CA THR A 67 9.36 6.51 -19.52
C THR A 67 9.54 5.05 -19.11
N LEU A 68 8.47 4.24 -19.08
CA LEU A 68 8.56 2.81 -18.79
C LEU A 68 9.44 2.08 -19.80
N MET A 69 9.28 2.38 -21.09
CA MET A 69 10.07 1.73 -22.14
C MET A 69 11.54 2.17 -22.11
N GLU A 70 11.84 3.42 -21.78
CA GLU A 70 13.22 3.87 -21.58
C GLU A 70 13.88 3.16 -20.40
N VAL A 71 13.17 2.95 -19.30
CA VAL A 71 13.67 2.15 -18.17
C VAL A 71 13.83 0.68 -18.58
N ALA A 72 12.91 0.11 -19.35
CA ALA A 72 13.02 -1.26 -19.86
C ALA A 72 14.27 -1.44 -20.74
N LYS A 73 14.62 -0.46 -21.58
CA LYS A 73 15.87 -0.45 -22.35
C LYS A 73 17.12 -0.46 -21.45
N LYS A 74 17.08 0.22 -20.29
CA LYS A 74 18.19 0.16 -19.31
C LYS A 74 18.31 -1.24 -18.69
N VAL A 75 17.17 -1.88 -18.39
CA VAL A 75 17.15 -3.27 -17.88
C VAL A 75 17.66 -4.24 -18.95
N GLU A 76 17.25 -4.11 -20.21
CA GLU A 76 17.71 -4.92 -21.34
C GLU A 76 19.25 -4.89 -21.47
N ARG A 77 19.86 -3.71 -21.35
CA ARG A 77 21.33 -3.58 -21.36
C ARG A 77 22.01 -4.33 -20.21
N ILE A 78 21.39 -4.34 -19.03
CA ILE A 78 21.89 -5.08 -17.87
C ILE A 78 21.76 -6.59 -18.09
N LEU A 79 20.66 -7.05 -18.68
CA LEU A 79 20.46 -8.46 -19.02
C LEU A 79 21.46 -8.96 -20.07
N LYS A 80 21.84 -8.10 -21.03
CA LYS A 80 22.87 -8.40 -22.05
C LYS A 80 24.30 -8.43 -21.49
N ASP A 81 24.57 -7.74 -20.37
CA ASP A 81 25.89 -7.64 -19.74
C ASP A 81 25.81 -7.82 -18.21
N PRO A 82 25.59 -9.06 -17.72
CA PRO A 82 25.17 -9.30 -16.35
C PRO A 82 26.30 -9.38 -15.32
N ARG A 83 27.58 -9.51 -15.74
CA ARG A 83 28.71 -9.78 -14.82
C ARG A 83 28.92 -8.62 -13.82
N ASP A 84 28.98 -7.40 -14.35
CA ASP A 84 29.27 -6.18 -13.57
C ASP A 84 28.04 -5.28 -13.41
N SER A 85 26.85 -5.80 -13.72
CA SER A 85 25.59 -5.05 -13.68
C SER A 85 24.60 -5.63 -12.65
N VAL A 86 23.70 -4.80 -12.14
CA VAL A 86 22.58 -5.24 -11.28
C VAL A 86 21.41 -4.26 -11.37
N VAL A 87 20.18 -4.79 -11.28
CA VAL A 87 18.94 -4.03 -11.06
C VAL A 87 18.53 -4.19 -9.60
N VAL A 88 18.38 -3.08 -8.88
CA VAL A 88 18.04 -3.07 -7.46
C VAL A 88 16.67 -2.44 -7.26
N LEU A 89 15.73 -3.15 -6.65
CA LEU A 89 14.42 -2.62 -6.26
C LEU A 89 14.42 -2.33 -4.76
N SER A 90 14.06 -1.11 -4.36
CA SER A 90 14.03 -0.75 -2.95
C SER A 90 12.76 -0.04 -2.50
N GLY A 91 12.31 -0.33 -1.28
CA GLY A 91 11.13 0.29 -0.71
C GLY A 91 10.92 0.00 0.77
N CYS A 92 9.84 0.57 1.31
CA CYS A 92 9.43 0.39 2.71
C CYS A 92 8.07 -0.34 2.78
N GLY A 93 7.84 -1.14 3.82
CA GLY A 93 6.56 -1.85 4.02
C GLY A 93 6.14 -2.64 2.77
N THR A 94 4.88 -2.52 2.35
CA THR A 94 4.39 -3.14 1.10
C THR A 94 5.31 -2.91 -0.11
N SER A 95 5.81 -1.69 -0.33
CA SER A 95 6.70 -1.40 -1.48
C SER A 95 7.98 -2.25 -1.45
N GLY A 96 8.59 -2.42 -0.27
CA GLY A 96 9.77 -3.26 -0.11
C GLY A 96 9.44 -4.75 -0.20
N ARG A 97 8.27 -5.19 0.29
CA ARG A 97 7.83 -6.59 0.14
C ARG A 97 7.46 -6.94 -1.31
N LEU A 98 6.93 -5.97 -2.08
CA LEU A 98 6.72 -6.13 -3.52
C LEU A 98 8.07 -6.18 -4.26
N ALA A 99 9.06 -5.39 -3.87
CA ALA A 99 10.43 -5.53 -4.40
C ALA A 99 10.99 -6.94 -4.15
N PHE A 100 10.81 -7.48 -2.94
CA PHE A 100 11.15 -8.88 -2.62
C PHE A 100 10.37 -9.89 -3.48
N LEU A 101 9.05 -9.73 -3.59
CA LEU A 101 8.19 -10.59 -4.41
C LEU A 101 8.70 -10.61 -5.85
N ILE A 102 8.87 -9.44 -6.47
CA ILE A 102 9.28 -9.28 -7.87
C ILE A 102 10.71 -9.79 -8.11
N THR A 103 11.64 -9.69 -7.15
CA THR A 103 13.03 -10.11 -7.39
C THR A 103 13.32 -11.57 -7.01
N VAL A 104 12.78 -12.05 -5.89
CA VAL A 104 13.13 -13.38 -5.32
C VAL A 104 12.09 -14.43 -5.63
N LYS A 105 10.81 -14.07 -5.51
CA LYS A 105 9.69 -15.02 -5.57
C LYS A 105 8.96 -15.02 -6.91
N SER A 106 9.14 -13.99 -7.72
CA SER A 106 8.60 -13.91 -9.08
C SER A 106 9.49 -14.65 -10.07
N THR A 107 9.00 -14.66 -11.30
CA THR A 107 9.56 -15.35 -12.45
C THR A 107 10.94 -14.81 -12.88
N PHE A 108 11.37 -13.57 -12.61
CA PHE A 108 12.53 -13.00 -13.32
C PHE A 108 13.88 -13.64 -12.97
N ASN A 109 14.33 -13.62 -11.71
CA ASN A 109 15.57 -14.33 -11.32
C ASN A 109 15.44 -15.85 -11.43
N ARG A 110 14.22 -16.40 -11.33
CA ARG A 110 13.98 -17.83 -11.56
C ARG A 110 14.18 -18.19 -13.03
N ALA A 111 13.61 -17.42 -13.95
CA ALA A 111 13.74 -17.60 -15.39
C ALA A 111 15.20 -17.47 -15.85
N LEU A 112 15.95 -16.51 -15.29
CA LEU A 112 17.39 -16.41 -15.57
C LEU A 112 18.13 -17.69 -15.15
N ARG A 113 17.84 -18.23 -13.96
CA ARG A 113 18.45 -19.48 -13.48
C ARG A 113 18.06 -20.69 -14.33
N GLU A 114 16.80 -20.78 -14.77
CA GLU A 114 16.32 -21.82 -15.69
C GLU A 114 17.03 -21.75 -17.05
N LEU A 115 17.48 -20.56 -17.47
CA LEU A 115 18.28 -20.34 -18.67
C LEU A 115 19.81 -20.42 -18.40
N ASN A 116 20.24 -20.91 -17.23
CA ASN A 116 21.65 -20.94 -16.80
C ASN A 116 22.36 -19.57 -16.83
N GLN A 117 21.61 -18.48 -16.66
CA GLN A 117 22.13 -17.12 -16.56
C GLN A 117 22.25 -16.66 -15.10
N SER A 118 23.21 -15.77 -14.84
CA SER A 118 23.40 -15.15 -13.52
C SER A 118 22.21 -14.26 -13.15
N SER A 119 21.76 -14.34 -11.90
CA SER A 119 20.74 -13.44 -11.36
C SER A 119 21.23 -11.99 -11.37
N VAL A 120 20.46 -11.10 -11.97
CA VAL A 120 20.77 -9.65 -12.04
C VAL A 120 19.84 -8.79 -11.20
N TYR A 121 18.81 -9.36 -10.57
CA TYR A 121 17.87 -8.61 -9.75
C TYR A 121 18.17 -8.78 -8.26
N SER A 122 18.10 -7.68 -7.51
CA SER A 122 18.21 -7.67 -6.06
C SER A 122 17.15 -6.74 -5.44
N TYR A 123 16.88 -6.91 -4.16
CA TYR A 123 15.97 -6.05 -3.41
C TYR A 123 16.62 -5.48 -2.17
N ILE A 124 16.12 -4.33 -1.72
CA ILE A 124 16.47 -3.73 -0.44
C ILE A 124 15.18 -3.27 0.23
N ILE A 125 14.87 -3.83 1.41
CA ILE A 125 13.70 -3.45 2.22
C ILE A 125 14.15 -2.76 3.51
N ALA A 126 13.49 -1.67 3.88
CA ALA A 126 13.72 -1.01 5.16
C ALA A 126 13.45 -1.97 6.33
N GLY A 127 14.41 -2.07 7.26
CA GLY A 127 14.37 -3.02 8.39
C GLY A 127 14.96 -4.40 8.08
N GLY A 128 15.34 -4.67 6.82
CA GLY A 128 15.88 -5.97 6.40
C GLY A 128 14.82 -7.07 6.40
N ASP A 129 15.27 -8.31 6.25
CA ASP A 129 14.37 -9.45 5.95
C ASP A 129 13.45 -9.85 7.09
N ARG A 130 13.78 -9.46 8.33
CA ARG A 130 12.88 -9.60 9.48
C ARG A 130 11.50 -8.96 9.22
N TYR A 131 11.47 -7.88 8.45
CA TYR A 131 10.25 -7.19 8.06
C TYR A 131 9.72 -7.60 6.69
N ALA A 132 10.35 -8.56 6.00
CA ALA A 132 9.77 -9.20 4.81
C ALA A 132 8.78 -10.33 5.18
N GLY A 133 8.69 -10.71 6.47
CA GLY A 133 7.87 -11.84 6.92
C GLY A 133 8.54 -13.20 6.69
N PHE A 134 9.84 -13.23 6.39
CA PHE A 134 10.59 -14.45 6.12
C PHE A 134 11.72 -14.63 7.14
N PHE A 135 11.88 -15.87 7.64
CA PHE A 135 13.06 -16.40 8.31
C PHE A 135 14.28 -16.53 7.36
N VAL A 136 14.44 -15.63 6.38
CA VAL A 136 15.56 -15.69 5.43
C VAL A 136 16.37 -14.40 5.56
N THR A 137 17.39 -14.44 6.42
CA THR A 137 18.46 -13.46 6.51
C THR A 137 19.29 -13.44 5.22
N LEU A 138 19.01 -12.49 4.33
CA LEU A 138 19.91 -12.01 3.29
C LEU A 138 20.49 -10.66 3.73
N ASN A 139 21.41 -10.77 4.67
CA ASN A 139 22.26 -9.69 5.12
C ASN A 139 23.19 -9.28 3.97
N LYS A 140 22.85 -8.24 3.18
CA LYS A 140 23.79 -7.69 2.19
C LYS A 140 23.82 -6.16 2.25
N LYS A 141 24.74 -5.65 3.08
CA LYS A 141 25.31 -4.29 2.97
C LYS A 141 26.07 -4.06 1.64
N HIS A 142 26.14 -5.06 0.76
CA HIS A 142 27.04 -5.11 -0.39
C HIS A 142 26.34 -5.44 -1.72
N VAL A 143 25.04 -5.14 -1.88
CA VAL A 143 24.30 -5.48 -3.12
C VAL A 143 24.94 -4.87 -4.38
N CYS A 144 25.45 -3.65 -4.26
CA CYS A 144 26.05 -2.90 -5.36
C CYS A 144 27.59 -2.95 -5.37
N GLU A 145 28.22 -3.65 -4.42
CA GLU A 145 29.68 -3.65 -4.30
C GLU A 145 30.32 -4.34 -5.52
N GLY A 146 31.34 -3.70 -6.09
CA GLY A 146 32.03 -4.18 -7.29
C GLY A 146 31.24 -4.08 -8.60
N LYS A 147 30.01 -3.51 -8.57
CA LYS A 147 29.19 -3.33 -9.77
C LYS A 147 29.54 -2.03 -10.47
N LYS A 148 29.71 -2.08 -11.79
CA LYS A 148 30.00 -0.93 -12.65
C LYS A 148 28.72 -0.25 -13.16
N ARG A 149 27.60 -0.97 -13.18
CA ARG A 149 26.32 -0.47 -13.69
C ARG A 149 25.17 -0.91 -12.79
N VAL A 150 24.54 0.05 -12.14
CA VAL A 150 23.43 -0.19 -11.22
C VAL A 150 22.21 0.58 -11.68
N LEU A 151 21.14 -0.12 -12.07
CA LEU A 151 19.82 0.50 -12.21
C LEU A 151 19.11 0.41 -10.85
N PHE A 152 18.98 1.55 -10.17
CA PHE A 152 18.40 1.61 -8.84
C PHE A 152 16.96 2.11 -8.90
N ILE A 153 16.00 1.27 -8.55
CA ILE A 153 14.56 1.56 -8.56
C ILE A 153 14.07 1.77 -7.13
N GLY A 154 13.96 3.03 -6.70
CA GLY A 154 13.37 3.42 -5.43
C GLY A 154 11.85 3.55 -5.50
N ILE A 155 11.13 2.92 -4.58
CA ILE A 155 9.67 2.86 -4.57
C ILE A 155 9.12 3.58 -3.34
N SER A 156 8.39 4.67 -3.55
CA SER A 156 7.69 5.41 -2.51
C SER A 156 6.37 5.94 -3.03
N CYS A 157 5.25 5.24 -2.76
CA CYS A 157 3.92 5.61 -3.27
C CYS A 157 3.58 7.08 -3.01
N GLY A 158 3.87 7.57 -1.80
CA GLY A 158 3.57 8.94 -1.38
C GLY A 158 4.73 9.94 -1.55
N LEU A 159 5.85 9.56 -2.17
CA LEU A 159 7.06 10.39 -2.28
C LEU A 159 7.52 10.98 -0.94
N SER A 160 7.61 10.12 0.08
CA SER A 160 7.74 10.56 1.48
C SER A 160 8.66 9.72 2.36
N ALA A 161 9.15 8.58 1.86
CA ALA A 161 9.96 7.65 2.64
C ALA A 161 11.42 8.11 2.75
N PRO A 162 11.93 8.50 3.93
CA PRO A 162 13.31 8.98 4.06
C PRO A 162 14.36 7.94 3.64
N PHE A 163 14.07 6.66 3.89
CA PHE A 163 14.90 5.54 3.46
C PHE A 163 15.16 5.55 1.95
N VAL A 164 14.11 5.76 1.15
CA VAL A 164 14.22 5.81 -0.31
C VAL A 164 14.87 7.10 -0.78
N ALA A 165 14.57 8.24 -0.12
CA ALA A 165 15.21 9.51 -0.42
C ALA A 165 16.73 9.44 -0.27
N GLY A 166 17.23 8.87 0.84
CA GLY A 166 18.67 8.74 1.07
C GLY A 166 19.38 7.82 0.07
N GLN A 167 18.71 6.75 -0.37
CA GLN A 167 19.26 5.87 -1.40
C GLN A 167 19.32 6.54 -2.78
N LEU A 168 18.28 7.30 -3.14
CA LEU A 168 18.26 8.05 -4.38
C LEU A 168 19.26 9.20 -4.35
N ASP A 169 19.41 9.89 -3.23
CA ASP A 169 20.45 10.91 -3.03
C ASP A 169 21.86 10.32 -3.25
N LEU A 170 22.15 9.16 -2.65
CA LEU A 170 23.41 8.44 -2.89
C LEU A 170 23.61 8.11 -4.38
N CYS A 171 22.57 7.63 -5.07
CA CYS A 171 22.66 7.35 -6.50
C CYS A 171 22.97 8.62 -7.32
N LEU A 172 22.41 9.76 -6.94
CA LEU A 172 22.64 11.05 -7.61
C LEU A 172 24.07 11.58 -7.41
N GLN A 173 24.73 11.21 -6.32
CA GLN A 173 26.13 11.57 -6.05
C GLN A 173 27.13 10.73 -6.87
N HIS A 174 26.69 9.57 -7.39
CA HIS A 174 27.53 8.60 -8.10
C HIS A 174 26.95 8.24 -9.49
N PRO A 175 26.74 9.22 -10.39
CA PRO A 175 26.09 9.01 -11.69
C PRO A 175 26.88 8.12 -12.66
N GLU A 176 28.17 7.88 -12.40
CA GLU A 176 29.04 6.99 -13.15
C GLU A 176 28.70 5.50 -12.95
N VAL A 177 28.10 5.16 -11.80
CA VAL A 177 27.67 3.79 -11.47
C VAL A 177 26.15 3.67 -11.52
N TYR A 178 25.43 4.65 -11.00
CA TYR A 178 23.99 4.54 -10.73
C TYR A 178 23.13 5.26 -11.74
N THR A 179 22.07 4.58 -12.19
CA THR A 179 20.92 5.20 -12.88
C THR A 179 19.71 5.13 -11.94
N PRO A 180 19.31 6.23 -11.28
CA PRO A 180 18.19 6.23 -10.36
C PRO A 180 16.84 6.31 -11.09
N VAL A 181 15.90 5.48 -10.67
CA VAL A 181 14.49 5.44 -11.07
C VAL A 181 13.66 5.58 -9.81
N LEU A 182 12.70 6.51 -9.80
CA LEU A 182 11.77 6.68 -8.70
C LEU A 182 10.35 6.31 -9.16
N VAL A 183 9.73 5.38 -8.45
CA VAL A 183 8.32 5.01 -8.61
C VAL A 183 7.50 5.57 -7.46
N GLY A 184 6.48 6.36 -7.78
CA GLY A 184 5.53 6.92 -6.80
C GLY A 184 4.22 7.31 -7.49
N PHE A 185 3.28 7.92 -6.77
CA PHE A 185 1.97 8.27 -7.34
C PHE A 185 1.47 9.66 -6.92
N ASN A 186 2.33 10.44 -6.29
CA ASN A 186 2.10 11.87 -6.07
C ASN A 186 2.78 12.69 -7.18
N PRO A 187 2.20 13.84 -7.54
CA PRO A 187 2.92 14.88 -8.28
C PRO A 187 4.22 15.27 -7.56
N THR A 188 5.25 15.63 -8.32
CA THR A 188 6.58 15.93 -7.75
C THR A 188 6.57 17.09 -6.77
N HIS A 189 5.75 18.12 -7.02
CA HIS A 189 5.58 19.26 -6.10
C HIS A 189 4.90 18.87 -4.77
N GLN A 190 4.18 17.74 -4.71
CA GLN A 190 3.57 17.20 -3.50
C GLN A 190 4.49 16.24 -2.74
N ALA A 191 5.73 16.03 -3.20
CA ALA A 191 6.72 15.28 -2.45
C ALA A 191 7.00 15.95 -1.10
N ARG A 192 7.35 15.11 -0.11
CA ARG A 192 7.57 15.51 1.28
C ARG A 192 8.71 16.52 1.40
N ASP A 193 8.43 17.67 2.00
CA ASP A 193 9.40 18.77 2.15
C ASP A 193 9.86 19.01 3.59
N GLU A 194 9.41 18.18 4.54
CA GLU A 194 9.97 18.25 5.88
C GLU A 194 11.39 17.69 5.90
N SER A 195 12.23 18.27 6.77
CA SER A 195 13.61 17.85 6.98
C SER A 195 13.68 16.36 7.37
N ILE A 196 14.65 15.66 6.79
CA ILE A 196 14.98 14.28 7.16
C ILE A 196 16.06 14.34 8.24
N PRO A 197 15.84 13.77 9.44
CA PRO A 197 16.83 13.79 10.52
C PRO A 197 18.20 13.27 10.06
N GLY A 198 19.25 14.07 10.28
CA GLY A 198 20.62 13.74 9.89
C GLY A 198 20.94 13.96 8.40
N CYS A 199 20.02 14.52 7.61
CA CYS A 199 20.24 14.83 6.20
C CYS A 199 20.09 16.34 5.94
N THR A 200 20.84 16.85 4.95
CA THR A 200 20.74 18.24 4.47
C THR A 200 19.71 18.42 3.37
N PHE A 201 18.99 17.36 3.00
CA PHE A 201 18.03 17.32 1.91
C PHE A 201 16.65 16.84 2.39
N THR A 202 15.61 17.29 1.68
CA THR A 202 14.23 16.80 1.81
C THR A 202 13.93 15.78 0.70
N PHE A 203 12.86 14.98 0.84
CA PHE A 203 12.44 14.11 -0.26
C PHE A 203 12.14 14.93 -1.53
N ARG A 204 11.46 16.08 -1.37
CA ARG A 204 11.17 17.00 -2.47
C ARG A 204 12.42 17.48 -3.19
N SER A 205 13.47 17.86 -2.47
CA SER A 205 14.73 18.30 -3.08
C SER A 205 15.45 17.19 -3.87
N VAL A 206 15.33 15.91 -3.44
CA VAL A 206 15.83 14.75 -4.20
C VAL A 206 15.02 14.60 -5.50
N VAL A 207 13.69 14.68 -5.42
CA VAL A 207 12.80 14.59 -6.58
C VAL A 207 13.08 15.69 -7.59
N GLN A 208 13.30 16.93 -7.14
CA GLN A 208 13.65 18.06 -8.02
C GLN A 208 14.96 17.82 -8.78
N ARG A 209 16.00 17.31 -8.10
CA ARG A 209 17.26 16.93 -8.75
C ARG A 209 17.07 15.81 -9.78
N MET A 210 16.28 14.79 -9.45
CA MET A 210 15.91 13.74 -10.42
C MET A 210 15.15 14.28 -11.62
N GLN A 211 14.26 15.25 -11.42
CA GLN A 211 13.47 15.89 -12.48
C GLN A 211 14.34 16.70 -13.45
N GLU A 212 15.40 17.33 -12.96
CA GLU A 212 16.37 17.98 -13.84
C GLU A 212 17.14 16.95 -14.67
N LEU A 213 17.64 15.89 -14.03
CA LEU A 213 18.39 14.83 -14.70
C LEU A 213 17.55 13.99 -15.67
N SER A 214 16.22 13.91 -15.48
CA SER A 214 15.35 13.20 -16.40
C SER A 214 15.29 13.84 -17.79
N LYS A 215 15.54 15.15 -17.90
CA LYS A 215 15.64 15.85 -19.21
C LYS A 215 16.78 15.31 -20.08
N SER A 216 17.82 14.77 -19.45
CA SER A 216 18.99 14.17 -20.12
C SER A 216 19.04 12.63 -20.01
N GLN A 217 17.92 12.00 -19.61
CA GLN A 217 17.80 10.55 -19.41
C GLN A 217 18.85 9.95 -18.46
N LYS A 218 19.33 10.74 -17.49
CA LYS A 218 20.25 10.30 -16.43
C LYS A 218 19.52 9.82 -15.16
N ALA A 219 18.26 10.20 -14.99
CA ALA A 219 17.35 9.72 -13.95
C ALA A 219 15.94 9.53 -14.54
N PHE A 220 15.10 8.74 -13.90
CA PHE A 220 13.73 8.50 -14.36
C PHE A 220 12.72 8.66 -13.24
N LEU A 221 11.61 9.34 -13.53
CA LEU A 221 10.47 9.54 -12.64
C LEU A 221 9.26 8.84 -13.24
N ILE A 222 8.76 7.82 -12.55
CA ILE A 222 7.54 7.11 -12.91
C ILE A 222 6.51 7.43 -11.83
N ASN A 223 5.78 8.52 -12.04
CA ASN A 223 4.82 9.03 -11.06
C ASN A 223 3.40 9.30 -11.60
N PRO A 224 2.75 8.31 -12.25
CA PRO A 224 1.38 8.47 -12.73
C PRO A 224 0.40 8.69 -11.56
N ALA A 225 -0.58 9.56 -11.75
CA ALA A 225 -1.66 9.80 -10.82
C ALA A 225 -2.68 8.66 -10.85
N VAL A 226 -2.64 7.83 -9.81
CA VAL A 226 -3.61 6.75 -9.59
C VAL A 226 -4.85 7.23 -8.82
N GLY A 227 -4.82 8.44 -8.28
CA GLY A 227 -5.87 9.02 -7.43
C GLY A 227 -5.83 8.51 -5.98
N PRO A 228 -6.65 9.09 -5.08
CA PRO A 228 -6.66 8.72 -3.67
C PRO A 228 -7.06 7.25 -3.43
N GLU A 229 -6.60 6.70 -2.32
CA GLU A 229 -6.91 5.33 -1.90
C GLU A 229 -8.36 5.21 -1.40
N ALA A 230 -8.95 4.02 -1.52
CA ALA A 230 -10.29 3.73 -0.99
C ALA A 230 -10.39 3.96 0.52
N ILE A 231 -9.32 3.61 1.24
CA ILE A 231 -9.09 4.03 2.63
C ILE A 231 -7.90 4.97 2.61
N SER A 232 -8.10 6.22 3.02
CA SER A 232 -7.10 7.29 2.91
C SER A 232 -5.74 6.89 3.46
N GLY A 233 -4.70 7.00 2.63
CA GLY A 233 -3.33 6.66 3.02
C GLY A 233 -2.99 5.16 3.00
N SER A 234 -3.92 4.28 2.62
CA SER A 234 -3.71 2.82 2.49
C SER A 234 -2.89 2.46 1.24
N SER A 235 -1.64 2.92 1.19
CA SER A 235 -0.76 2.76 0.00
C SER A 235 -0.48 1.31 -0.40
N ARG A 236 -0.90 0.32 0.41
CA ARG A 236 -0.85 -1.09 0.09
C ARG A 236 -1.84 -1.49 -1.02
N MET A 237 -2.90 -0.69 -1.22
CA MET A 237 -4.01 -0.95 -2.14
C MET A 237 -3.63 -0.48 -3.56
N LYS A 238 -4.16 0.64 -4.06
CA LYS A 238 -3.93 1.11 -5.43
C LYS A 238 -2.45 1.39 -5.68
N GLY A 239 -1.77 2.08 -4.77
CA GLY A 239 -0.33 2.35 -4.90
C GLY A 239 0.50 1.07 -5.01
N GLY A 240 0.18 0.05 -4.20
CA GLY A 240 0.83 -1.25 -4.26
C GLY A 240 0.53 -2.02 -5.56
N SER A 241 -0.73 -2.00 -6.01
CA SER A 241 -1.16 -2.65 -7.26
C SER A 241 -0.53 -1.98 -8.49
N ALA A 242 -0.55 -0.66 -8.56
CA ALA A 242 0.10 0.12 -9.61
C ALA A 242 1.62 -0.10 -9.62
N THR A 243 2.27 -0.15 -8.45
CA THR A 243 3.70 -0.49 -8.34
C THR A 243 3.99 -1.84 -8.98
N LYS A 244 3.20 -2.87 -8.66
CA LYS A 244 3.35 -4.22 -9.22
C LYS A 244 3.23 -4.19 -10.74
N ILE A 245 2.15 -3.58 -11.25
CA ILE A 245 1.87 -3.45 -12.68
C ILE A 245 3.05 -2.79 -13.41
N LEU A 246 3.47 -1.60 -12.95
CA LEU A 246 4.50 -0.82 -13.61
C LEU A 246 5.84 -1.55 -13.69
N LEU A 247 6.26 -2.16 -12.58
CA LEU A 247 7.53 -2.90 -12.52
C LEU A 247 7.47 -4.16 -13.38
N GLU A 248 6.38 -4.91 -13.36
CA GLU A 248 6.26 -6.12 -14.16
C GLU A 248 6.17 -5.82 -15.66
N VAL A 249 5.56 -4.71 -16.06
CA VAL A 249 5.58 -4.24 -17.45
C VAL A 249 7.01 -3.95 -17.89
N ILE A 250 7.77 -3.16 -17.11
CA ILE A 250 9.18 -2.83 -17.41
C ILE A 250 10.02 -4.10 -17.57
N LEU A 251 9.96 -4.97 -16.56
CA LEU A 251 10.81 -6.15 -16.50
C LEU A 251 10.42 -7.19 -17.55
N SER A 252 9.12 -7.39 -17.80
CA SER A 252 8.64 -8.31 -18.84
C SER A 252 9.01 -7.82 -20.24
N ALA A 253 8.88 -6.51 -20.51
CA ALA A 253 9.29 -5.93 -21.79
C ALA A 253 10.80 -6.09 -22.02
N ALA A 254 11.62 -5.84 -21.00
CA ALA A 254 13.08 -6.00 -21.09
C ALA A 254 13.51 -7.46 -21.30
N HIS A 255 12.89 -8.39 -20.57
CA HIS A 255 13.12 -9.82 -20.76
C HIS A 255 12.71 -10.27 -22.16
N ALA A 256 11.49 -9.93 -22.59
CA ALA A 256 11.00 -10.27 -23.92
C ALA A 256 12.00 -9.79 -24.98
N ALA A 257 12.33 -8.50 -24.99
CA ALA A 257 13.29 -7.93 -25.94
C ALA A 257 14.65 -8.62 -25.93
N THR A 258 15.15 -8.99 -24.75
CA THR A 258 16.45 -9.68 -24.62
C THR A 258 16.41 -11.10 -25.20
N PHE A 259 15.35 -11.88 -24.93
CA PHE A 259 15.29 -13.29 -25.27
C PHE A 259 14.67 -13.58 -26.64
N THR A 260 13.84 -12.68 -27.18
CA THR A 260 13.28 -12.78 -28.54
C THR A 260 14.06 -11.94 -29.55
N ASN A 261 15.04 -11.16 -29.09
CA ASN A 261 15.81 -10.20 -29.91
C ASN A 261 14.92 -9.23 -30.70
N THR A 262 13.76 -8.88 -30.15
CA THR A 262 12.84 -7.91 -30.74
C THR A 262 12.99 -6.56 -30.05
N PRO A 263 12.83 -5.43 -30.77
CA PRO A 263 12.83 -4.12 -30.12
C PRO A 263 11.70 -4.04 -29.09
N ILE A 264 11.95 -3.31 -28.00
CA ILE A 264 10.90 -2.94 -27.05
C ILE A 264 9.87 -2.10 -27.82
N THR A 265 8.69 -2.68 -28.08
CA THR A 265 7.62 -2.03 -28.84
C THR A 265 6.50 -1.58 -27.93
N TYR A 266 5.92 -0.43 -28.29
CA TYR A 266 4.78 0.18 -27.63
C TYR A 266 3.48 -0.48 -28.13
N LYS A 267 2.94 -1.47 -27.41
CA LYS A 267 1.58 -1.97 -27.66
C LYS A 267 0.81 -2.15 -26.36
N PHE A 268 0.16 -1.09 -25.93
CA PHE A 268 -0.69 -1.09 -24.74
C PHE A 268 -2.13 -1.54 -25.08
N ASP A 269 -2.32 -2.69 -25.71
CA ASP A 269 -3.66 -3.28 -25.91
C ASP A 269 -4.09 -4.04 -24.64
N LEU A 270 -4.04 -3.38 -23.47
CA LEU A 270 -3.70 -4.15 -22.29
C LEU A 270 -4.00 -3.57 -20.92
N PHE A 271 -5.24 -3.20 -20.70
CA PHE A 271 -5.98 -3.54 -19.49
C PHE A 271 -7.44 -3.49 -19.89
N GLY A 272 -8.02 -4.61 -20.31
CA GLY A 272 -9.47 -4.69 -20.34
C GLY A 272 -9.97 -4.33 -18.94
N THR A 273 -10.98 -3.46 -18.86
CA THR A 273 -11.68 -3.03 -17.64
C THR A 273 -12.31 -4.18 -16.84
N GLU A 274 -12.00 -5.43 -17.19
CA GLU A 274 -12.67 -6.66 -16.80
C GLU A 274 -11.90 -7.49 -15.76
N LEU A 275 -10.79 -6.96 -15.21
CA LEU A 275 -10.18 -7.51 -13.97
C LEU A 275 -11.08 -7.30 -12.72
N SER A 276 -12.34 -6.92 -12.92
CA SER A 276 -13.44 -6.97 -11.97
C SER A 276 -13.86 -8.42 -11.72
N ALA A 277 -13.04 -9.17 -10.98
CA ALA A 277 -13.52 -10.41 -10.37
C ALA A 277 -14.64 -10.03 -9.39
N THR A 278 -15.88 -10.45 -9.68
CA THR A 278 -17.03 -10.33 -8.77
C THR A 278 -16.67 -11.04 -7.46
N LEU A 279 -16.50 -10.27 -6.41
CA LEU A 279 -16.06 -10.74 -5.11
C LEU A 279 -17.25 -10.58 -4.15
N CYS A 280 -17.87 -11.67 -3.73
CA CYS A 280 -18.87 -11.66 -2.66
C CYS A 280 -18.21 -12.18 -1.38
N PHE A 281 -18.23 -11.38 -0.32
CA PHE A 281 -17.74 -11.79 0.99
C PHE A 281 -18.80 -11.65 2.06
N SER A 282 -18.97 -12.69 2.86
CA SER A 282 -19.59 -12.62 4.18
C SER A 282 -18.48 -12.86 5.20
N LEU A 283 -18.07 -11.81 5.91
CA LEU A 283 -17.13 -11.90 7.04
C LEU A 283 -17.88 -11.52 8.31
N GLN A 284 -18.38 -12.53 9.01
CA GLN A 284 -18.86 -12.40 10.38
C GLN A 284 -18.15 -13.46 11.22
N CYS A 285 -17.06 -13.08 11.91
CA CYS A 285 -16.56 -13.79 13.10
C CYS A 285 -15.39 -13.05 13.78
N GLY A 286 -15.47 -12.91 15.10
CA GLY A 286 -14.47 -12.29 15.97
C GLY A 286 -13.25 -13.17 16.31
N ARG A 287 -12.71 -13.92 15.34
CA ARG A 287 -11.51 -14.77 15.55
C ARG A 287 -10.44 -14.54 14.47
N ARG A 288 -9.48 -15.47 14.35
CA ARG A 288 -8.26 -15.38 13.52
C ARG A 288 -8.53 -15.69 12.05
N VAL A 289 -7.67 -15.19 11.16
CA VAL A 289 -7.68 -15.45 9.71
C VAL A 289 -6.32 -16.04 9.32
N CYS A 290 -6.29 -17.17 8.58
CA CYS A 290 -5.05 -17.87 8.22
C CYS A 290 -4.91 -17.98 6.69
N TYR A 291 -4.04 -17.20 6.06
CA TYR A 291 -3.85 -17.30 4.61
C TYR A 291 -3.05 -18.55 4.23
N LEU A 292 -3.68 -19.47 3.50
CA LEU A 292 -3.03 -20.60 2.85
C LEU A 292 -2.85 -20.31 1.37
N GLY A 293 -1.62 -20.40 0.88
CA GLY A 293 -1.30 -20.17 -0.53
C GLY A 293 -0.06 -20.93 -0.95
N TRP A 294 0.15 -21.05 -2.27
CA TRP A 294 1.30 -21.72 -2.85
C TRP A 294 2.22 -20.73 -3.59
N GLY A 295 3.53 -20.94 -3.52
CA GLY A 295 4.51 -20.15 -4.26
C GLY A 295 4.43 -18.64 -3.98
N SER A 296 4.37 -17.83 -5.04
CA SER A 296 4.26 -16.37 -4.94
C SER A 296 2.91 -15.90 -4.39
N LEU A 297 1.84 -16.68 -4.53
CA LEU A 297 0.52 -16.36 -3.96
C LEU A 297 0.53 -16.43 -2.43
N ALA A 298 1.29 -17.38 -1.86
CA ALA A 298 1.52 -17.44 -0.41
C ALA A 298 2.19 -16.17 0.12
N THR A 299 3.16 -15.67 -0.66
CA THR A 299 3.88 -14.43 -0.34
C THR A 299 2.95 -13.23 -0.38
N LEU A 300 2.01 -13.17 -1.32
CA LEU A 300 0.97 -12.12 -1.34
C LEU A 300 0.05 -12.18 -0.13
N GLY A 301 -0.32 -13.38 0.33
CA GLY A 301 -1.01 -13.58 1.61
C GLY A 301 -0.26 -12.94 2.77
N LEU A 302 1.04 -13.25 2.90
CA LEU A 302 1.91 -12.66 3.92
C LEU A 302 1.99 -11.13 3.83
N ILE A 303 2.09 -10.59 2.60
CA ILE A 303 2.12 -9.14 2.37
C ILE A 303 0.84 -8.49 2.89
N ASP A 304 -0.32 -9.01 2.49
CA ASP A 304 -1.61 -8.47 2.94
C ASP A 304 -1.78 -8.57 4.47
N ALA A 305 -1.44 -9.72 5.06
CA ALA A 305 -1.55 -9.95 6.50
C ALA A 305 -0.70 -8.95 7.30
N SER A 306 0.55 -8.74 6.85
CA SER A 306 1.49 -7.86 7.53
C SER A 306 1.05 -6.40 7.61
N GLU A 307 0.17 -5.98 6.70
CA GLU A 307 -0.34 -4.61 6.65
C GLU A 307 -1.60 -4.43 7.50
N CYS A 308 -2.26 -5.51 7.92
CA CYS A 308 -3.42 -5.40 8.81
C CYS A 308 -3.07 -4.83 10.18
N ILE A 309 -1.86 -5.13 10.67
CA ILE A 309 -1.34 -4.65 11.97
C ILE A 309 -1.22 -3.12 11.97
N PRO A 310 -0.40 -2.49 11.11
CA PRO A 310 -0.26 -1.03 11.13
C PRO A 310 -1.51 -0.29 10.65
N THR A 311 -2.33 -0.89 9.77
CA THR A 311 -3.49 -0.22 9.16
C THR A 311 -4.72 -0.23 10.07
N PHE A 312 -4.98 -1.33 10.78
CA PHE A 312 -6.23 -1.53 11.52
C PHE A 312 -6.02 -1.85 13.01
N GLY A 313 -4.79 -1.73 13.51
CA GLY A 313 -4.48 -2.04 14.90
C GLY A 313 -4.63 -3.52 15.24
N ALA A 314 -4.53 -4.41 14.24
CA ALA A 314 -4.70 -5.84 14.44
C ALA A 314 -3.59 -6.42 15.35
N GLY A 315 -3.94 -7.39 16.20
CA GLY A 315 -2.96 -8.06 17.07
C GLY A 315 -2.04 -8.99 16.27
N GLU A 316 -0.79 -9.15 16.70
CA GLU A 316 0.20 -10.02 16.04
C GLU A 316 -0.27 -11.47 15.90
N ARG A 317 -1.11 -11.95 16.82
CA ARG A 317 -1.68 -13.31 16.82
C ARG A 317 -2.99 -13.43 16.02
N SER A 318 -3.53 -12.34 15.49
CA SER A 318 -4.78 -12.35 14.72
C SER A 318 -4.61 -12.98 13.32
N LEU A 319 -3.35 -13.13 12.87
CA LEU A 319 -2.96 -13.67 11.57
C LEU A 319 -1.76 -14.62 11.77
N ILE A 320 -2.02 -15.90 12.06
CA ILE A 320 -0.99 -16.94 12.25
C ILE A 320 -1.05 -17.90 11.06
N LEU A 321 0.11 -18.31 10.54
CA LEU A 321 0.23 -19.51 9.70
C LEU A 321 0.24 -20.72 10.62
N ASP A 322 -0.78 -21.58 10.52
CA ASP A 322 -0.85 -22.84 11.24
C ASP A 322 -1.04 -23.96 10.21
N ASP A 323 -0.20 -24.99 10.28
CA ASP A 323 -0.31 -26.20 9.44
C ASP A 323 -1.58 -27.01 9.74
N ARG A 324 -2.39 -26.57 10.72
CA ARG A 324 -3.67 -27.18 11.10
C ARG A 324 -4.78 -26.17 11.47
N LEU A 325 -5.12 -25.18 10.64
CA LEU A 325 -6.51 -24.68 10.44
C LEU A 325 -6.60 -23.50 9.43
N LEU A 326 -7.72 -23.42 8.70
CA LEU A 326 -7.81 -22.90 7.33
C LEU A 326 -8.58 -21.56 7.14
N LEU A 327 -7.98 -20.60 6.42
CA LEU A 327 -8.70 -19.78 5.42
C LEU A 327 -8.25 -20.26 4.03
N PHE A 328 -9.08 -21.05 3.37
CA PHE A 328 -8.87 -21.41 1.98
C PHE A 328 -9.18 -20.20 1.10
N VAL A 329 -8.15 -19.48 0.66
CA VAL A 329 -8.24 -18.85 -0.67
C VAL A 329 -7.91 -19.95 -1.66
N TYR A 330 -8.91 -20.71 -2.07
CA TYR A 330 -8.82 -21.38 -3.37
C TYR A 330 -8.73 -20.25 -4.41
N ALA A 331 -7.51 -19.83 -4.74
CA ALA A 331 -7.25 -19.50 -6.13
C ALA A 331 -7.43 -20.84 -6.84
N LEU A 332 -8.65 -21.08 -7.36
CA LEU A 332 -8.95 -22.24 -8.19
C LEU A 332 -7.86 -22.36 -9.26
N PHE A 333 -6.94 -23.30 -9.07
CA PHE A 333 -6.17 -23.87 -10.16
C PHE A 333 -7.12 -24.76 -11.01
N PRO A 334 -6.79 -25.06 -12.27
CA PRO A 334 -7.35 -24.43 -13.46
C PRO A 334 -8.51 -25.23 -14.09
N PHE A 335 -9.45 -25.74 -13.30
CA PHE A 335 -10.47 -26.66 -13.84
C PHE A 335 -11.86 -26.06 -14.10
N SER A 336 -12.12 -24.79 -13.77
CA SER A 336 -13.48 -24.23 -13.91
C SER A 336 -13.59 -22.74 -14.24
N LEU A 337 -12.50 -22.06 -14.62
CA LEU A 337 -12.62 -20.88 -15.48
C LEU A 337 -12.52 -21.38 -16.92
N ASP A 338 -13.69 -21.64 -17.49
CA ASP A 338 -13.84 -22.20 -18.82
C ASP A 338 -12.93 -21.54 -19.86
N TYR A 339 -12.52 -22.38 -20.82
CA TYR A 339 -11.90 -22.15 -22.13
C TYR A 339 -12.18 -20.78 -22.82
N VAL A 340 -13.28 -20.11 -22.45
CA VAL A 340 -13.75 -18.81 -22.95
C VAL A 340 -12.79 -17.64 -22.64
N ASN A 341 -12.00 -17.70 -21.56
CA ASN A 341 -11.05 -16.61 -21.22
C ASN A 341 -9.59 -16.88 -21.60
N ALA A 342 -9.24 -18.11 -21.98
CA ALA A 342 -7.87 -18.49 -22.34
C ALA A 342 -7.41 -17.83 -23.66
N GLU A 343 -8.30 -17.62 -24.63
CA GLU A 343 -7.97 -16.88 -25.85
C GLU A 343 -7.84 -15.36 -25.62
N LYS A 344 -8.57 -14.81 -24.64
CA LYS A 344 -8.53 -13.38 -24.31
C LYS A 344 -7.31 -13.02 -23.46
N MET A 345 -6.92 -13.88 -22.51
CA MET A 345 -5.69 -13.71 -21.71
C MET A 345 -4.40 -13.85 -22.53
N LYS A 346 -4.45 -14.48 -23.73
CA LYS A 346 -3.31 -14.54 -24.66
C LYS A 346 -2.92 -13.18 -25.25
N LYS A 347 -3.79 -12.16 -25.20
CA LYS A 347 -3.51 -10.81 -25.72
C LYS A 347 -2.83 -9.89 -24.69
N SER A 348 -2.42 -10.42 -23.54
CA SER A 348 -1.85 -9.63 -22.42
C SER A 348 -0.30 -9.56 -22.46
N ILE A 349 0.31 -8.38 -22.21
CA ILE A 349 1.76 -8.15 -22.05
C ILE A 349 2.25 -8.89 -20.81
N LEU A 350 1.42 -8.99 -19.77
CA LEU A 350 1.79 -9.68 -18.54
C LEU A 350 1.55 -11.18 -18.67
N PRO A 351 2.57 -12.03 -18.44
CA PRO A 351 2.40 -13.46 -18.25
C PRO A 351 1.21 -13.82 -17.35
N LEU A 352 0.55 -14.94 -17.65
CA LEU A 352 -0.60 -15.42 -16.91
C LEU A 352 -0.36 -15.48 -15.39
N SER A 353 0.83 -15.90 -14.96
CA SER A 353 1.21 -15.94 -13.54
C SER A 353 1.18 -14.58 -12.85
N GLN A 354 1.58 -13.50 -13.53
CA GLN A 354 1.58 -12.14 -12.99
C GLN A 354 0.15 -11.60 -12.86
N GLN A 355 -0.74 -11.97 -13.79
CA GLN A 355 -2.17 -11.65 -13.71
C GLN A 355 -2.81 -12.33 -12.50
N TRP A 356 -2.52 -13.62 -12.26
CA TRP A 356 -3.00 -14.34 -11.07
C TRP A 356 -2.53 -13.70 -9.76
N GLU A 357 -1.27 -13.28 -9.71
CA GLU A 357 -0.73 -12.57 -8.56
C GLU A 357 -1.42 -11.22 -8.33
N LEU A 358 -1.66 -10.43 -9.39
CA LEU A 358 -2.38 -9.17 -9.28
C LEU A 358 -3.83 -9.39 -8.80
N SER A 359 -4.55 -10.34 -9.40
CA SER A 359 -5.90 -10.72 -8.99
C SER A 359 -5.96 -11.16 -7.53
N THR A 360 -5.01 -12.00 -7.10
CA THR A 360 -4.90 -12.46 -5.70
C THR A 360 -4.64 -11.29 -4.76
N LYS A 361 -3.77 -10.36 -5.14
CA LYS A 361 -3.49 -9.16 -4.35
C LYS A 361 -4.76 -8.29 -4.17
N LEU A 362 -5.48 -8.01 -5.26
CA LEU A 362 -6.72 -7.21 -5.22
C LEU A 362 -7.78 -7.89 -4.35
N LEU A 363 -7.96 -9.20 -4.53
CA LEU A 363 -8.84 -10.04 -3.70
C LEU A 363 -8.49 -9.94 -2.21
N LEU A 364 -7.23 -10.22 -1.84
CA LEU A 364 -6.79 -10.19 -0.44
C LEU A 364 -6.96 -8.80 0.17
N ASN A 365 -6.62 -7.75 -0.58
CA ASN A 365 -6.79 -6.37 -0.12
C ASN A 365 -8.27 -6.02 0.09
N ALA A 366 -9.17 -6.48 -0.79
CA ALA A 366 -10.60 -6.27 -0.65
C ALA A 366 -11.17 -7.01 0.58
N VAL A 367 -10.80 -8.29 0.74
CA VAL A 367 -11.19 -9.13 1.89
C VAL A 367 -10.72 -8.50 3.19
N SER A 368 -9.42 -8.25 3.34
CA SER A 368 -8.87 -7.76 4.59
C SER A 368 -9.36 -6.36 4.94
N THR A 369 -9.49 -5.47 3.96
CA THR A 369 -10.04 -4.13 4.17
C THR A 369 -11.50 -4.20 4.55
N GLY A 370 -12.33 -4.90 3.78
CA GLY A 370 -13.75 -5.03 4.06
C GLY A 370 -14.03 -5.67 5.42
N ALA A 371 -13.24 -6.66 5.83
CA ALA A 371 -13.32 -7.25 7.16
C ALA A 371 -13.15 -6.22 8.28
N HIS A 372 -12.15 -5.34 8.16
CA HIS A 372 -11.82 -4.36 9.19
C HIS A 372 -12.75 -3.15 9.14
N VAL A 373 -13.29 -2.80 7.98
CA VAL A 373 -14.40 -1.85 7.85
C VAL A 373 -15.62 -2.37 8.62
N LEU A 374 -16.02 -3.63 8.41
CA LEU A 374 -17.16 -4.26 9.10
C LEU A 374 -16.91 -4.43 10.61
N LYS A 375 -15.65 -4.54 11.05
CA LYS A 375 -15.26 -4.52 12.48
C LYS A 375 -15.27 -3.11 13.10
N GLY A 376 -15.63 -2.08 12.33
CA GLY A 376 -15.65 -0.67 12.76
C GLY A 376 -14.27 -0.13 13.13
N LYS A 377 -13.21 -0.55 12.41
CA LYS A 377 -11.86 0.02 12.50
C LYS A 377 -11.66 1.25 11.61
N ILE A 378 -12.66 1.58 10.82
CA ILE A 378 -12.70 2.68 9.85
C ILE A 378 -13.87 3.59 10.22
N TYR A 379 -13.65 4.89 10.13
CA TYR A 379 -14.69 5.92 10.17
C TYR A 379 -14.67 6.70 8.86
N GLN A 380 -15.81 6.84 8.20
CA GLN A 380 -15.88 7.25 6.80
C GLN A 380 -14.91 6.40 5.97
N ASN A 381 -13.85 7.00 5.40
CA ASN A 381 -12.74 6.31 4.76
C ASN A 381 -11.37 6.52 5.43
N TYR A 382 -11.35 6.82 6.73
CA TYR A 382 -10.14 7.03 7.51
C TYR A 382 -9.85 5.89 8.49
N MET A 383 -8.56 5.58 8.62
CA MET A 383 -8.05 4.59 9.58
C MET A 383 -8.05 5.17 10.99
N ILE A 384 -9.13 4.98 11.74
CA ILE A 384 -9.22 5.49 13.12
C ILE A 384 -8.41 4.67 14.12
N ASP A 385 -8.07 3.41 13.81
CA ASP A 385 -7.24 2.53 14.66
C ASP A 385 -5.85 2.25 14.04
N VAL A 386 -5.28 3.24 13.36
CA VAL A 386 -3.93 3.16 12.77
C VAL A 386 -2.85 3.08 13.87
N GLN A 387 -1.83 2.23 13.68
CA GLN A 387 -0.68 2.22 14.58
C GLN A 387 0.39 3.22 14.16
N VAL A 388 0.89 4.00 15.11
CA VAL A 388 1.87 5.07 14.88
C VAL A 388 3.30 4.52 14.83
N THR A 389 3.63 3.72 13.81
CA THR A 389 4.89 2.94 13.78
C THR A 389 6.07 3.65 13.10
N ASN A 390 5.83 4.77 12.42
CA ASN A 390 6.81 5.59 11.71
C ASN A 390 6.33 7.03 11.54
N SER A 391 7.21 7.93 11.08
CA SER A 391 6.90 9.37 10.96
C SER A 391 5.72 9.67 10.03
N LYS A 392 5.52 8.89 8.96
CA LYS A 392 4.37 9.08 8.05
C LYS A 392 3.06 8.81 8.79
N LEU A 393 3.00 7.72 9.57
CA LEU A 393 1.81 7.37 10.34
C LEU A 393 1.59 8.30 11.54
N TYR A 394 2.66 8.87 12.11
CA TYR A 394 2.57 9.93 13.12
C TYR A 394 1.90 11.18 12.55
N CYS A 395 2.42 11.72 11.45
CA CYS A 395 1.81 12.88 10.79
C CYS A 395 0.37 12.60 10.34
N ARG A 396 0.09 11.38 9.87
CA ARG A 396 -1.27 10.97 9.51
C ARG A 396 -2.21 10.96 10.72
N ALA A 397 -1.77 10.40 11.85
CA ALA A 397 -2.55 10.40 13.08
C ALA A 397 -2.86 11.82 13.54
N ALA A 398 -1.87 12.71 13.59
CA ALA A 398 -2.07 14.12 13.95
C ALA A 398 -3.09 14.83 13.04
N ARG A 399 -2.97 14.65 11.72
CA ARG A 399 -3.92 15.21 10.74
C ARG A 399 -5.33 14.64 10.88
N LEU A 400 -5.45 13.34 11.18
CA LEU A 400 -6.74 12.71 11.42
C LEU A 400 -7.40 13.30 12.67
N LEU A 401 -6.64 13.44 13.76
CA LEU A 401 -7.12 14.08 14.99
C LEU A 401 -7.59 15.50 14.72
N GLN A 402 -6.78 16.30 14.01
CA GLN A 402 -7.15 17.67 13.61
C GLN A 402 -8.44 17.71 12.79
N LYS A 403 -8.55 16.83 11.78
CA LYS A 403 -9.72 16.77 10.91
C LYS A 403 -11.00 16.39 11.65
N MET A 404 -10.92 15.44 12.58
CA MET A 404 -12.09 14.91 13.27
C MET A 404 -12.51 15.74 14.47
N SER A 405 -11.56 16.34 15.18
CA SER A 405 -11.83 17.18 16.36
C SER A 405 -12.06 18.65 16.01
N GLY A 406 -11.50 19.15 14.91
CA GLY A 406 -11.44 20.58 14.60
C GLY A 406 -10.45 21.36 15.46
N CYS A 407 -9.70 20.70 16.34
CA CYS A 407 -8.70 21.33 17.20
C CYS A 407 -7.45 21.77 16.41
N PRO A 408 -6.71 22.79 16.90
CA PRO A 408 -5.42 23.16 16.34
C PRO A 408 -4.41 22.00 16.35
N GLU A 409 -3.44 22.05 15.43
CA GLU A 409 -2.39 21.02 15.29
C GLU A 409 -1.63 20.79 16.61
N SER A 410 -1.29 21.85 17.34
CA SER A 410 -0.60 21.76 18.63
C SER A 410 -1.37 20.96 19.68
N GLN A 411 -2.69 21.14 19.77
CA GLN A 411 -3.53 20.37 20.69
C GLN A 411 -3.66 18.90 20.27
N CYS A 412 -3.73 18.66 18.96
CA CYS A 412 -3.80 17.31 18.41
C CYS A 412 -2.50 16.54 18.66
N GLU A 413 -1.35 17.21 18.48
CA GLU A 413 -0.05 16.65 18.78
C GLU A 413 0.13 16.40 20.28
N GLU A 414 -0.27 17.34 21.13
CA GLU A 414 -0.25 17.15 22.58
C GLU A 414 -1.08 15.93 23.00
N ALA A 415 -2.32 15.80 22.51
CA ALA A 415 -3.18 14.66 22.79
C ALA A 415 -2.57 13.33 22.29
N LEU A 416 -1.99 13.34 21.09
CA LEU A 416 -1.31 12.18 20.53
C LEU A 416 -0.11 11.75 21.39
N LEU A 417 0.71 12.69 21.86
CA LEU A 417 1.83 12.39 22.74
C LEU A 417 1.35 11.86 24.09
N LYS A 418 0.31 12.46 24.69
CA LYS A 418 -0.28 11.97 25.95
C LYS A 418 -0.71 10.51 25.84
N THR A 419 -1.31 10.11 24.72
CA THR A 419 -1.72 8.70 24.54
C THR A 419 -0.58 7.75 24.19
N ILE A 420 0.44 8.20 23.44
CA ILE A 420 1.65 7.41 23.17
C ILE A 420 2.37 7.07 24.48
N TYR A 421 2.57 8.07 25.34
CA TYR A 421 3.30 7.94 26.60
C TYR A 421 2.42 7.47 27.76
N ARG A 422 1.09 7.52 27.61
CA ARG A 422 0.08 7.23 28.64
C ARG A 422 0.26 8.09 29.89
N VAL A 423 0.28 9.41 29.68
CA VAL A 423 0.45 10.42 30.74
C VAL A 423 -0.57 11.54 30.56
N ASP A 424 -1.07 12.10 31.65
CA ASP A 424 -1.99 13.25 31.60
C ASP A 424 -1.26 14.58 31.33
N LYS A 425 0.03 14.65 31.67
CA LYS A 425 0.89 15.82 31.47
C LYS A 425 2.19 15.42 30.78
N LEU A 426 2.57 16.16 29.74
CA LEU A 426 3.82 15.96 29.03
C LEU A 426 4.98 16.59 29.81
N THR A 427 6.11 15.89 29.86
CA THR A 427 7.38 16.43 30.37
C THR A 427 8.14 17.14 29.26
N ALA A 428 9.09 18.02 29.63
CA ALA A 428 9.97 18.69 28.67
C ALA A 428 10.81 17.68 27.84
N ASP A 429 11.18 16.55 28.44
CA ASP A 429 11.91 15.48 27.74
C ASP A 429 11.05 14.85 26.64
N ILE A 430 9.75 14.68 26.88
CA ILE A 430 8.82 14.18 25.86
C ILE A 430 8.67 15.23 24.77
N THR A 431 8.34 16.48 25.09
CA THR A 431 8.05 17.49 24.05
C THR A 431 9.26 17.86 23.20
N SER A 432 10.48 17.70 23.71
CA SER A 432 11.73 17.94 22.97
C SER A 432 12.27 16.73 22.21
N SER A 433 11.68 15.54 22.40
CA SER A 433 12.11 14.32 21.72
C SER A 433 11.76 14.34 20.23
N ASP A 434 12.51 13.58 19.44
CA ASP A 434 12.23 13.46 18.01
C ASP A 434 11.07 12.49 17.71
N ILE A 435 10.48 12.63 16.50
CA ILE A 435 9.41 11.76 16.03
C ILE A 435 9.84 10.28 16.01
N ALA A 436 11.14 9.99 15.81
CA ALA A 436 11.64 8.62 15.84
C ALA A 436 11.50 7.99 17.23
N THR A 437 11.71 8.76 18.30
CA THR A 437 11.52 8.34 19.69
C THR A 437 10.04 8.13 20.01
N HIS A 438 9.17 9.04 19.57
CA HIS A 438 7.72 8.90 19.74
C HIS A 438 7.18 7.64 19.06
N THR A 439 7.56 7.44 17.79
CA THR A 439 7.09 6.28 17.02
C THR A 439 7.65 4.96 17.54
N ARG A 440 8.86 4.94 18.13
CA ARG A 440 9.39 3.76 18.83
C ARG A 440 8.56 3.41 20.06
N THR A 441 8.17 4.42 20.84
CA THR A 441 7.32 4.25 22.03
C THR A 441 5.91 3.77 21.63
N ALA A 442 5.35 4.35 20.57
CA ALA A 442 4.01 4.05 20.09
C ALA A 442 3.85 2.64 19.49
N ARG A 443 4.92 2.01 18.99
CA ARG A 443 4.87 0.65 18.40
C ARG A 443 4.29 -0.42 19.33
N ASN A 444 4.50 -0.26 20.64
CA ASN A 444 4.04 -1.22 21.65
C ASN A 444 2.69 -0.81 22.26
N ARG A 445 2.00 0.17 21.66
CA ARG A 445 0.73 0.70 22.14
C ARG A 445 -0.40 0.34 21.17
N THR A 446 -1.55 -0.01 21.73
CA THR A 446 -2.80 -0.22 20.98
C THR A 446 -3.74 0.95 21.21
N LYS A 447 -4.65 1.18 20.26
CA LYS A 447 -5.69 2.23 20.34
C LYS A 447 -5.17 3.64 20.63
N VAL A 448 -3.95 3.98 20.22
CA VAL A 448 -3.34 5.32 20.42
C VAL A 448 -4.20 6.44 19.83
N VAL A 449 -4.62 6.27 18.58
CA VAL A 449 -5.40 7.29 17.84
C VAL A 449 -6.85 7.37 18.33
N PRO A 450 -7.58 6.26 18.54
CA PRO A 450 -8.91 6.31 19.13
C PRO A 450 -8.93 6.99 20.51
N LEU A 451 -7.95 6.69 21.36
CA LEU A 451 -7.85 7.32 22.69
C LEU A 451 -7.66 8.82 22.58
N ALA A 452 -6.73 9.26 21.73
CA ALA A 452 -6.44 10.69 21.57
C ALA A 452 -7.67 11.42 21.03
N LEU A 453 -8.39 10.77 20.10
CA LEU A 453 -9.60 11.32 19.54
C LEU A 453 -10.73 11.46 20.58
N VAL A 454 -10.97 10.43 21.40
CA VAL A 454 -11.98 10.51 22.47
C VAL A 454 -11.63 11.61 23.48
N CYS A 455 -10.36 11.72 23.88
CA CYS A 455 -9.89 12.79 24.77
C CYS A 455 -10.17 14.17 24.16
N LEU A 456 -9.83 14.38 22.88
CA LEU A 456 -10.05 15.66 22.20
C LEU A 456 -11.53 16.00 22.05
N LEU A 457 -12.39 15.02 21.74
CA LEU A 457 -13.81 15.26 21.49
C LEU A 457 -14.62 15.51 22.76
N THR A 458 -14.21 14.93 23.88
CA THR A 458 -14.98 14.97 25.13
C THR A 458 -14.34 15.82 26.22
N GLY A 459 -13.04 16.12 26.10
CA GLY A 459 -12.25 16.77 27.14
C GLY A 459 -11.95 15.90 28.35
N CYS A 460 -12.24 14.59 28.29
CA CYS A 460 -12.02 13.67 29.40
C CYS A 460 -10.54 13.29 29.58
N SER A 461 -10.24 12.72 30.75
CA SER A 461 -8.92 12.14 31.04
C SER A 461 -8.63 10.89 30.20
N LEU A 462 -7.37 10.50 30.12
CA LEU A 462 -6.96 9.29 29.39
C LEU A 462 -7.63 8.03 29.94
N MET A 463 -7.80 7.94 31.26
CA MET A 463 -8.47 6.82 31.93
C MET A 463 -9.97 6.75 31.60
N GLU A 464 -10.65 7.90 31.56
CA GLU A 464 -12.07 7.96 31.14
C GLU A 464 -12.21 7.59 29.65
N ALA A 465 -11.29 8.04 28.79
CA ALA A 465 -11.27 7.67 27.39
C ALA A 465 -11.03 6.16 27.19
N GLU A 466 -10.13 5.55 27.96
CA GLU A 466 -9.94 4.09 27.98
C GLU A 466 -11.24 3.38 28.38
N THR A 467 -11.89 3.85 29.44
CA THR A 467 -13.17 3.31 29.92
C THR A 467 -14.26 3.39 28.84
N HIS A 468 -14.38 4.53 28.13
CA HIS A 468 -15.33 4.68 27.02
C HIS A 468 -15.07 3.67 25.88
N LEU A 469 -13.80 3.46 25.52
CA LEU A 469 -13.41 2.50 24.47
C LEU A 469 -13.47 1.03 24.92
N GLU A 470 -13.59 0.76 26.21
CA GLU A 470 -13.82 -0.58 26.76
C GLU A 470 -15.32 -0.91 26.81
N GLN A 471 -16.16 0.06 27.15
CA GLN A 471 -17.62 -0.08 27.15
C GLN A 471 -18.21 -0.23 25.74
N GLN A 472 -17.52 0.29 24.72
CA GLN A 472 -17.92 0.19 23.31
C GLN A 472 -16.95 -0.72 22.54
N PRO A 473 -17.34 -1.97 22.20
CA PRO A 473 -16.43 -2.93 21.57
C PRO A 473 -16.02 -2.51 20.15
N ILE A 474 -16.87 -1.71 19.48
CA ILE A 474 -16.65 -1.20 18.13
C ILE A 474 -16.09 0.22 18.22
N VAL A 475 -14.84 0.39 17.78
CA VAL A 475 -14.11 1.68 17.88
C VAL A 475 -14.86 2.81 17.17
N ARG A 476 -15.42 2.52 15.98
CA ARG A 476 -16.24 3.47 15.23
C ARG A 476 -17.42 3.99 16.04
N GLU A 477 -18.17 3.11 16.70
CA GLU A 477 -19.36 3.48 17.47
C GLU A 477 -18.99 4.36 18.67
N ALA A 478 -17.86 4.07 19.32
CA ALA A 478 -17.34 4.92 20.40
C ALA A 478 -17.01 6.34 19.91
N VAL A 479 -16.37 6.44 18.74
CA VAL A 479 -16.04 7.73 18.11
C VAL A 479 -17.30 8.47 17.67
N GLU A 480 -18.28 7.78 17.08
CA GLU A 480 -19.58 8.35 16.68
C GLU A 480 -20.35 8.90 17.87
N ALA A 481 -20.40 8.16 18.98
CA ALA A 481 -21.05 8.61 20.21
C ALA A 481 -20.44 9.91 20.74
N CYS A 482 -19.12 10.10 20.60
CA CYS A 482 -18.43 11.33 20.99
C CYS A 482 -18.63 12.49 20.00
N LEU A 483 -18.92 12.20 18.73
CA LEU A 483 -19.20 13.21 17.70
C LEU A 483 -20.66 13.69 17.69
N ALA A 484 -21.59 12.88 18.21
CA ALA A 484 -23.03 13.20 18.24
C ALA A 484 -23.39 14.51 18.99
N PRO A 485 -22.75 14.88 20.12
CA PRO A 485 -22.98 16.18 20.78
C PRO A 485 -22.58 17.38 19.91
N ILE A 486 -21.53 17.24 19.09
CA ILE A 486 -21.08 18.29 18.15
C ILE A 486 -22.06 18.42 16.99
N ARG A 487 -22.60 17.30 16.50
CA ARG A 487 -23.63 17.27 15.44
C ARG A 487 -25.01 17.73 15.87
N LYS A 488 -25.37 17.69 17.16
CA LYS A 488 -26.64 18.25 17.66
C LYS A 488 -26.77 19.78 17.54
N ARG A 489 -25.75 20.50 17.07
CA ARG A 489 -25.88 21.87 16.55
C ARG A 489 -26.40 21.95 15.10
N THR A 490 -26.50 20.83 14.38
CA THR A 490 -26.99 20.73 13.00
C THR A 490 -27.59 19.33 12.74
N GLN A 491 -28.87 19.18 13.07
CA GLN A 491 -29.82 18.14 12.63
C GLN A 491 -29.67 16.66 13.06
N GLU A 492 -30.83 16.00 13.07
CA GLU A 492 -31.28 14.84 13.88
C GLU A 492 -30.82 13.44 13.43
N SER A 493 -30.90 12.50 14.38
CA SER A 493 -30.46 11.10 14.39
C SER A 493 -31.47 10.09 13.81
N PRO A 494 -31.00 8.89 13.42
CA PRO A 494 -31.75 7.65 13.69
C PRO A 494 -30.93 6.54 14.37
N SER A 495 -31.66 5.49 14.75
CA SER A 495 -31.50 4.59 15.91
C SER A 495 -30.46 3.45 15.80
N PHE A 496 -30.00 2.99 16.98
CA PHE A 496 -29.08 1.88 17.21
C PHE A 496 -29.75 0.49 17.04
N PHE A 497 -29.01 -0.48 16.47
CA PHE A 497 -29.32 -1.91 16.53
C PHE A 497 -28.14 -2.67 17.17
N ILE A 498 -28.43 -3.48 18.19
CA ILE A 498 -27.48 -4.40 18.86
C ILE A 498 -27.74 -5.81 18.34
N TYR A 499 -26.71 -6.52 17.87
CA TYR A 499 -26.77 -7.96 17.58
C TYR A 499 -25.82 -8.73 18.51
N PHE A 500 -26.38 -9.74 19.21
CA PHE A 500 -25.63 -10.77 19.94
C PHE A 500 -25.27 -11.96 19.02
N LEU A 501 -24.14 -12.63 19.27
CA LEU A 501 -23.57 -13.71 18.44
C LEU A 501 -23.25 -14.96 19.27
N PHE A 502 -23.64 -16.15 18.77
CA PHE A 502 -23.19 -17.47 19.25
C PHE A 502 -22.85 -18.42 18.08
N SER A 503 -21.82 -19.27 18.31
CA SER A 503 -21.43 -20.54 17.62
C SER A 503 -20.86 -20.45 16.18
N HIS A 504 -19.55 -20.64 15.95
CA HIS A 504 -18.73 -21.87 15.80
C HIS A 504 -18.49 -22.26 14.34
N TYR A 505 -17.32 -21.80 13.85
CA TYR A 505 -16.60 -22.14 12.61
C TYR A 505 -17.38 -22.01 11.29
N VAL A 506 -16.86 -21.18 10.38
CA VAL A 506 -17.38 -21.03 9.01
C VAL A 506 -16.24 -21.27 8.02
N CYS A 507 -16.40 -22.27 7.15
CA CYS A 507 -15.60 -22.44 5.95
C CYS A 507 -16.13 -21.50 4.86
N VAL A 508 -15.25 -20.68 4.27
CA VAL A 508 -15.58 -19.88 3.08
C VAL A 508 -15.50 -20.80 1.86
N PHE A 509 -16.65 -21.20 1.31
CA PHE A 509 -16.73 -21.87 0.00
C PHE A 509 -16.97 -20.83 -1.08
N ILE A 510 -16.03 -20.70 -2.02
CA ILE A 510 -16.24 -20.00 -3.28
C ILE A 510 -16.94 -20.99 -4.21
N CYS A 511 -18.27 -20.94 -4.24
CA CYS A 511 -19.07 -21.84 -5.06
C CYS A 511 -19.11 -21.33 -6.51
N SER A 512 -18.37 -21.98 -7.41
CA SER A 512 -18.83 -22.11 -8.80
C SER A 512 -19.91 -23.19 -8.81
N ARG A 513 -20.98 -22.99 -9.56
CA ARG A 513 -22.26 -23.72 -9.50
C ARG A 513 -22.21 -25.21 -9.86
N TYR A 514 -21.03 -25.83 -9.96
CA TYR A 514 -20.84 -27.23 -10.32
C TYR A 514 -19.62 -27.82 -9.61
N MET A 515 -19.84 -28.55 -8.51
CA MET A 515 -18.97 -29.66 -8.10
C MET A 515 -19.75 -30.56 -7.14
N MET A 516 -20.22 -31.71 -7.66
CA MET A 516 -20.57 -32.87 -6.84
C MET A 516 -19.27 -33.42 -6.24
N PHE A 517 -19.28 -33.67 -4.93
CA PHE A 517 -18.25 -34.45 -4.27
C PHE A 517 -18.55 -35.94 -4.41
N THR A 518 -17.54 -36.73 -4.77
CA THR A 518 -17.47 -38.14 -4.37
C THR A 518 -16.25 -38.26 -3.47
N LEU A 519 -16.48 -38.83 -2.28
CA LEU A 519 -15.57 -38.91 -1.13
C LEU A 519 -14.26 -39.65 -1.42
#